data_AF-A0A958DD64-F1
#
_entry.id   AF-A0A958DD64-F1
#
_cell.length_a   1.000
_cell.length_b   1.000
_cell.length_c   1.000
_cell.angle_alpha   90.00
_cell.angle_beta   90.00
_cell.angle_gamma   90.00
#
_symmetry.space_group_name_H-M   'P 1'
#
loop_
_entity.id
_entity.type
_entity.pdbx_description
1 polymer ?
#
loop_
_entity_poly.entity_id
_entity_poly.type
_entity_poly.pdbx_seq_one_letter_code
_entity_poly.pdbx_strand_id
1 'polypeptide(L)'
;MSESRDLIGYGGNPPHPNWPNEARVAVQFVLNVEEGAERSILNGDAQSENYLHELPGRPPRLGERDLSVEGMYEYGSRAGVWRILELFQTRNLPLTAFAVGQTLERNPEIGRALGQAGHEVAGHGYRWIDYHGMPEAEERQHIALTIAAIEQICGQRPVGWYTGRISPNTRRLLREEGGFLYT
;
A
#
# COMPACT_ATOMS: atom_id res chain seq x y z
N MET A 1 -18.69 9.67 9.63
CA MET A 1 -18.51 10.13 8.23
C MET A 1 -19.87 10.50 7.70
N SER A 2 -19.97 11.27 6.62
CA SER A 2 -21.26 11.47 5.97
C SER A 2 -21.84 10.10 5.60
N GLU A 3 -23.06 9.80 6.02
CA GLU A 3 -23.77 8.56 5.66
C GLU A 3 -24.25 8.59 4.19
N SER A 4 -24.04 9.72 3.49
CA SER A 4 -24.44 9.91 2.11
C SER A 4 -23.24 9.87 1.17
N ARG A 5 -23.44 9.25 -0.01
CA ARG A 5 -22.49 9.30 -1.12
C ARG A 5 -22.60 10.64 -1.84
N ASP A 6 -21.47 11.30 -2.08
CA ASP A 6 -21.42 12.42 -3.02
C ASP A 6 -21.30 11.86 -4.45
N LEU A 7 -22.38 12.00 -5.22
CA LEU A 7 -22.43 11.61 -6.64
C LEU A 7 -22.20 12.80 -7.59
N ILE A 8 -22.16 14.03 -7.07
CA ILE A 8 -22.07 15.25 -7.87
C ILE A 8 -20.59 15.64 -8.02
N GLY A 9 -19.82 15.64 -6.93
CA GLY A 9 -18.45 16.14 -6.92
C GLY A 9 -18.36 17.56 -7.49
N TYR A 10 -17.47 17.77 -8.47
CA TYR A 10 -17.30 19.07 -9.14
C TYR A 10 -18.30 19.34 -10.28
N GLY A 11 -19.10 18.36 -10.71
CA GLY A 11 -20.01 18.51 -11.84
C GLY A 11 -19.32 19.00 -13.13
N GLY A 12 -19.94 19.94 -13.84
CA GLY A 12 -19.41 20.54 -15.06
C GLY A 12 -18.39 21.66 -14.86
N ASN A 13 -17.92 21.90 -13.63
CA ASN A 13 -17.04 23.01 -13.30
C ASN A 13 -15.87 22.60 -12.38
N PRO A 14 -14.96 21.72 -12.86
CA PRO A 14 -13.78 21.34 -12.10
C PRO A 14 -12.86 22.56 -11.88
N PRO A 15 -12.25 22.71 -10.69
CA PRO A 15 -11.30 23.79 -10.45
C PRO A 15 -10.07 23.63 -11.34
N HIS A 16 -9.51 24.73 -11.83
CA HIS A 16 -8.21 24.70 -12.50
C HIS A 16 -7.12 24.42 -11.45
N PRO A 17 -6.33 23.34 -11.59
CA PRO A 17 -5.44 22.89 -10.52
C PRO A 17 -4.17 23.73 -10.36
N ASN A 18 -3.88 24.62 -11.33
CA ASN A 18 -2.71 25.51 -11.31
C ASN A 18 -1.40 24.75 -11.01
N TRP A 19 -1.16 23.65 -11.72
CA TRP A 19 0.03 22.84 -11.51
C TRP A 19 1.31 23.68 -11.69
N PRO A 20 2.39 23.35 -10.94
CA PRO A 20 3.67 24.03 -11.10
C PRO A 20 4.13 24.05 -12.57
N ASN A 21 4.79 25.15 -12.96
CA ASN A 21 5.35 25.34 -14.31
C ASN A 21 4.30 25.23 -15.45
N GLU A 22 3.04 25.56 -15.18
CA GLU A 22 1.94 25.50 -16.17
C GLU A 22 1.76 24.09 -16.78
N ALA A 23 2.10 23.05 -16.02
CA ALA A 23 1.97 21.68 -16.48
C ALA A 23 0.51 21.35 -16.85
N ARG A 24 0.31 20.77 -18.04
CA ARG A 24 -1.02 20.38 -18.54
C ARG A 24 -1.56 19.12 -17.88
N VAL A 25 -0.68 18.32 -17.28
CA VAL A 25 -0.99 17.07 -16.59
C VAL A 25 0.02 16.85 -15.48
N ALA A 26 -0.45 16.37 -14.33
CA ALA A 26 0.39 15.81 -13.29
C ALA A 26 0.37 14.28 -13.43
N VAL A 27 1.54 13.66 -13.53
CA VAL A 27 1.69 12.20 -13.56
C VAL A 27 2.29 11.77 -12.23
N GLN A 28 1.61 10.86 -11.53
CA GLN A 28 2.06 10.32 -10.26
C GLN A 28 2.20 8.79 -10.43
N PHE A 29 3.41 8.28 -10.20
CA PHE A 29 3.71 6.86 -10.30
C PHE A 29 3.60 6.20 -8.93
N VAL A 30 2.80 5.15 -8.84
CA VAL A 30 2.68 4.34 -7.62
C VAL A 30 3.40 3.01 -7.80
N LEU A 31 4.25 2.67 -6.83
CA LEU A 31 4.80 1.33 -6.66
C LEU A 31 4.18 0.70 -5.41
N ASN A 32 3.36 -0.33 -5.57
CA ASN A 32 2.88 -1.10 -4.41
C ASN A 32 3.98 -2.05 -3.95
N VAL A 33 4.15 -2.15 -2.63
CA VAL A 33 5.13 -3.02 -1.97
C VAL A 33 4.37 -3.85 -0.95
N GLU A 34 4.01 -5.06 -1.37
CA GLU A 34 3.00 -5.91 -0.71
C GLU A 34 3.56 -7.30 -0.35
N GLU A 35 4.67 -7.68 -0.97
CA GLU A 35 5.17 -9.04 -1.01
C GLU A 35 5.74 -9.49 0.35
N GLY A 36 5.29 -10.64 0.84
CA GLY A 36 5.57 -11.18 2.16
C GLY A 36 4.47 -10.89 3.20
N ALA A 37 3.50 -10.04 2.90
CA ALA A 37 2.39 -9.68 3.79
C ALA A 37 1.00 -10.01 3.23
N GLU A 38 0.95 -10.59 2.03
CA GLU A 38 -0.24 -11.21 1.45
C GLU A 38 -0.78 -12.36 2.30
N ARG A 39 -1.94 -12.92 1.91
CA ARG A 39 -2.52 -14.04 2.66
C ARG A 39 -1.61 -15.26 2.63
N SER A 40 -1.26 -15.75 3.81
CA SER A 40 -0.51 -16.99 3.98
C SER A 40 -0.80 -17.60 5.34
N ILE A 41 -0.83 -18.92 5.42
CA ILE A 41 -0.90 -19.61 6.72
C ILE A 41 0.30 -19.27 7.62
N LEU A 42 1.44 -18.89 7.03
CA LEU A 42 2.62 -18.43 7.77
C LEU A 42 2.43 -17.05 8.41
N ASN A 43 1.46 -16.28 7.90
CA ASN A 43 1.05 -14.99 8.44
C ASN A 43 -0.17 -15.11 9.37
N GLY A 44 -0.60 -16.35 9.68
CA GLY A 44 -1.76 -16.63 10.53
C GLY A 44 -3.11 -16.62 9.81
N ASP A 45 -3.12 -16.56 8.48
CA ASP A 45 -4.36 -16.54 7.71
C ASP A 45 -4.92 -17.97 7.51
N ALA A 46 -6.24 -18.08 7.33
CA ALA A 46 -6.90 -19.37 7.13
C ALA A 46 -6.65 -19.99 5.74
N GLN A 47 -6.08 -19.23 4.80
CA GLN A 47 -5.91 -19.65 3.41
C GLN A 47 -4.71 -18.97 2.74
N SER A 48 -4.25 -19.52 1.62
CA SER A 48 -3.25 -18.90 0.74
C SER A 48 -3.82 -17.68 -0.02
N GLU A 49 -2.93 -16.84 -0.54
CA GLU A 49 -3.29 -15.75 -1.45
C GLU A 49 -3.88 -16.28 -2.78
N ASN A 50 -4.80 -15.51 -3.33
CA ASN A 50 -5.52 -15.82 -4.57
C ASN A 50 -5.76 -14.58 -5.44
N TYR A 51 -5.06 -13.48 -5.17
CA TYR A 51 -5.16 -12.22 -5.89
C TYR A 51 -3.81 -11.80 -6.48
N LEU A 52 -3.84 -11.04 -7.58
CA LEU A 52 -2.67 -10.44 -8.27
C LEU A 52 -1.42 -11.33 -8.46
N HIS A 53 -1.64 -12.59 -8.84
CA HIS A 53 -0.57 -13.49 -9.27
C HIS A 53 -0.85 -14.04 -10.68
N GLU A 54 0.11 -14.72 -11.28
CA GLU A 54 0.10 -15.17 -12.70
C GLU A 54 -0.88 -16.31 -13.03
N LEU A 55 -1.80 -16.63 -12.11
CA LEU A 55 -2.76 -17.74 -12.25
C LEU A 55 -4.19 -17.21 -12.04
N PRO A 56 -4.71 -16.36 -12.93
CA PRO A 56 -6.01 -15.72 -12.75
C PRO A 56 -7.12 -16.76 -12.58
N GLY A 57 -7.97 -16.54 -11.58
CA GLY A 57 -9.10 -17.43 -11.27
C GLY A 57 -8.74 -18.68 -10.47
N ARG A 58 -7.48 -18.89 -10.10
CA ARG A 58 -7.11 -19.96 -9.15
C ARG A 58 -7.76 -19.68 -7.79
N PRO A 59 -8.50 -20.63 -7.20
CA PRO A 59 -9.03 -20.47 -5.85
C PRO A 59 -7.91 -20.55 -4.79
N PRO A 60 -8.10 -19.93 -3.60
CA PRO A 60 -7.16 -20.08 -2.49
C PRO A 60 -7.14 -21.53 -1.98
N ARG A 61 -6.01 -21.93 -1.39
CA ARG A 61 -5.90 -23.21 -0.66
C ARG A 61 -6.23 -22.97 0.80
N LEU A 62 -7.21 -23.71 1.32
CA LEU A 62 -7.63 -23.59 2.72
C LEU A 62 -6.68 -24.38 3.64
N GLY A 63 -6.19 -23.74 4.70
CA GLY A 63 -5.30 -24.37 5.69
C GLY A 63 -3.94 -24.81 5.16
N GLU A 64 -3.59 -24.44 3.93
CA GLU A 64 -2.39 -24.89 3.23
C GLU A 64 -1.64 -23.71 2.61
N ARG A 65 -0.35 -23.92 2.33
CA ARG A 65 0.46 -23.01 1.51
C ARG A 65 0.18 -23.25 0.02
N ASP A 66 0.28 -22.19 -0.77
CA ASP A 66 0.40 -22.31 -2.23
C ASP A 66 1.80 -21.88 -2.66
N LEU A 67 2.72 -22.84 -2.73
CA LEU A 67 4.14 -22.58 -3.03
C LEU A 67 4.35 -21.91 -4.39
N SER A 68 3.46 -22.14 -5.36
CA SER A 68 3.55 -21.48 -6.66
C SER A 68 3.21 -19.99 -6.56
N VAL A 69 2.17 -19.64 -5.80
CA VAL A 69 1.78 -18.25 -5.57
C VAL A 69 2.83 -17.54 -4.71
N GLU A 70 3.32 -18.17 -3.64
CA GLU A 70 4.40 -17.62 -2.81
C GLU A 70 5.64 -17.29 -3.65
N GLY A 71 6.08 -18.19 -4.53
CA GLY A 71 7.22 -17.93 -5.42
C GLY A 71 7.00 -16.75 -6.39
N MET A 72 5.76 -16.46 -6.78
CA MET A 72 5.42 -15.30 -7.61
C MET A 72 5.52 -13.99 -6.82
N TYR A 73 5.04 -13.98 -5.58
CA TYR A 73 5.22 -12.84 -4.67
C TYR A 73 6.69 -12.63 -4.30
N GLU A 74 7.43 -13.70 -4.03
CA GLU A 74 8.87 -13.63 -3.77
C GLU A 74 9.64 -12.99 -4.94
N TYR A 75 9.20 -13.17 -6.19
CA TYR A 75 9.84 -12.50 -7.34
C TYR A 75 9.80 -10.97 -7.22
N GLY A 76 8.66 -10.41 -6.78
CA GLY A 76 8.48 -8.97 -6.63
C GLY A 76 9.52 -8.37 -5.67
N SER A 77 9.63 -8.95 -4.47
CA SER A 77 10.59 -8.48 -3.45
C SER A 77 12.05 -8.84 -3.74
N ARG A 78 12.32 -9.97 -4.42
CA ARG A 78 13.70 -10.43 -4.70
C ARG A 78 14.31 -9.79 -5.95
N ALA A 79 13.50 -9.41 -6.93
CA ALA A 79 13.98 -8.97 -8.24
C ALA A 79 13.19 -7.80 -8.83
N GLY A 80 11.86 -7.83 -8.76
CA GLY A 80 10.99 -6.84 -9.40
C GLY A 80 11.23 -5.42 -8.89
N VAL A 81 11.21 -5.24 -7.56
CA VAL A 81 11.38 -3.96 -6.89
C VAL A 81 12.70 -3.28 -7.28
N TRP A 82 13.81 -4.02 -7.29
CA TRP A 82 15.13 -3.47 -7.59
C TRP A 82 15.24 -2.98 -9.03
N ARG A 83 14.67 -3.73 -9.98
CA ARG A 83 14.62 -3.32 -11.39
C ARG A 83 13.81 -2.04 -11.59
N ILE A 84 12.71 -1.88 -10.85
CA ILE A 84 11.87 -0.68 -10.92
C ILE A 84 12.60 0.51 -10.30
N LEU A 85 13.22 0.36 -9.13
CA LEU A 85 13.99 1.43 -8.49
C LEU A 85 15.14 1.91 -9.38
N GLU A 86 15.89 1.00 -10.00
CA GLU A 86 16.93 1.35 -10.97
C GLU A 86 16.36 2.13 -12.17
N LEU A 87 15.19 1.73 -12.69
CA LEU A 87 14.54 2.42 -13.81
C LEU A 87 14.17 3.88 -13.48
N PHE A 88 13.64 4.14 -12.28
CA PHE A 88 13.28 5.48 -11.84
C PHE A 88 14.52 6.32 -11.52
N GLN A 89 15.53 5.72 -10.89
CA GLN A 89 16.81 6.37 -10.62
C GLN A 89 17.50 6.82 -11.92
N THR A 90 17.61 5.95 -12.92
CA THR A 90 18.26 6.27 -14.21
C THR A 90 17.56 7.39 -14.98
N ARG A 91 16.27 7.62 -14.72
CA ARG A 91 15.48 8.70 -15.32
C ARG A 91 15.34 9.93 -14.44
N ASN A 92 15.89 9.90 -13.22
CA ASN A 92 15.73 10.93 -12.21
C ASN A 92 14.24 11.29 -11.98
N LEU A 93 13.39 10.27 -11.89
CA LEU A 93 11.95 10.43 -11.67
C LEU A 93 11.55 10.03 -10.25
N PRO A 94 10.61 10.76 -9.62
CA PRO A 94 10.04 10.36 -8.35
C PRO A 94 8.94 9.31 -8.53
N LEU A 95 8.69 8.54 -7.46
CA LEU A 95 7.51 7.71 -7.28
C LEU A 95 7.02 7.84 -5.83
N THR A 96 5.78 7.42 -5.59
CA THR A 96 5.24 7.17 -4.25
C THR A 96 5.09 5.66 -4.08
N ALA A 97 5.71 5.10 -3.04
CA ALA A 97 5.51 3.70 -2.67
C ALA A 97 4.29 3.57 -1.75
N PHE A 98 3.40 2.65 -2.09
CA PHE A 98 2.33 2.19 -1.21
C PHE A 98 2.85 0.94 -0.50
N ALA A 99 3.39 1.11 0.70
CA ALA A 99 4.11 0.06 1.40
C ALA A 99 3.30 -0.56 2.54
N VAL A 100 3.21 -1.88 2.52
CA VAL A 100 2.59 -2.66 3.58
C VAL A 100 3.54 -2.78 4.75
N GLY A 101 3.08 -2.49 5.97
CA GLY A 101 3.92 -2.42 7.16
C GLY A 101 4.71 -3.71 7.42
N GLN A 102 4.03 -4.87 7.40
CA GLN A 102 4.67 -6.17 7.61
C GLN A 102 5.67 -6.52 6.48
N THR A 103 5.43 -6.09 5.24
CA THR A 103 6.40 -6.27 4.15
C THR A 103 7.72 -5.57 4.47
N LEU A 104 7.65 -4.33 4.96
CA LEU A 104 8.85 -3.58 5.34
C LEU A 104 9.57 -4.22 6.53
N GLU A 105 8.84 -4.74 7.52
CA GLU A 105 9.44 -5.47 8.65
C GLU A 105 10.19 -6.73 8.19
N ARG A 106 9.63 -7.45 7.20
CA ARG A 106 10.25 -8.66 6.63
C ARG A 106 11.43 -8.35 5.71
N ASN A 107 11.37 -7.24 4.98
CA ASN A 107 12.41 -6.82 4.05
C ASN A 107 12.72 -5.32 4.21
N PRO A 108 13.43 -4.94 5.29
CA PRO A 108 13.70 -3.53 5.59
C PRO A 108 14.62 -2.85 4.57
N GLU A 109 15.36 -3.62 3.77
CA GLU A 109 16.21 -3.06 2.71
C GLU A 109 15.39 -2.34 1.64
N ILE A 110 14.18 -2.81 1.32
CA ILE A 110 13.29 -2.12 0.37
C ILE A 110 12.89 -0.74 0.91
N GLY A 111 12.47 -0.67 2.17
CA GLY A 111 12.07 0.59 2.81
C GLY A 111 13.22 1.58 2.91
N ARG A 112 14.42 1.12 3.28
CA ARG A 112 15.62 1.96 3.31
C ARG A 112 16.01 2.47 1.92
N ALA A 113 15.94 1.63 0.89
CA ALA A 113 16.25 2.03 -0.48
C ALA A 113 15.28 3.11 -0.98
N LEU A 114 13.98 2.95 -0.70
CA LEU A 114 12.95 3.95 -1.01
C LEU A 114 13.24 5.29 -0.33
N GLY A 115 13.49 5.28 0.99
CA GLY A 115 13.78 6.49 1.76
C GLY A 115 15.07 7.18 1.32
N GLN A 116 16.15 6.42 1.10
CA GLN A 116 17.44 6.95 0.63
C GLN A 116 17.36 7.56 -0.78
N ALA A 117 16.52 7.00 -1.65
CA ALA A 117 16.28 7.54 -2.99
C ALA A 117 15.37 8.78 -3.00
N GLY A 118 14.82 9.18 -1.84
CA GLY A 118 13.93 10.33 -1.72
C GLY A 118 12.53 10.08 -2.30
N HIS A 119 12.12 8.81 -2.45
CA HIS A 119 10.76 8.45 -2.80
C HIS A 119 9.84 8.63 -1.59
N GLU A 120 8.60 9.04 -1.84
CA GLU A 120 7.58 9.08 -0.78
C GLU A 120 7.18 7.65 -0.41
N VAL A 121 6.98 7.38 0.89
CA VAL A 121 6.44 6.10 1.37
C VAL A 121 5.13 6.35 2.11
N ALA A 122 4.02 5.97 1.48
CA ALA A 122 2.67 6.04 2.03
C ALA A 122 2.25 4.68 2.62
N GLY A 123 1.33 4.72 3.59
CA GLY A 123 0.83 3.51 4.24
C GLY A 123 -0.09 2.70 3.34
N HIS A 124 0.17 1.40 3.20
CA HIS A 124 -0.68 0.45 2.49
C HIS A 124 -1.35 -0.60 3.39
N GLY A 125 -1.61 -0.22 4.67
CA GLY A 125 -2.05 -1.16 5.70
C GLY A 125 -0.92 -2.00 6.28
N TYR A 126 -1.16 -2.67 7.42
CA TYR A 126 -0.12 -3.49 8.06
C TYR A 126 0.00 -4.86 7.39
N ARG A 127 -1.14 -5.38 6.95
CA ARG A 127 -1.31 -6.60 6.17
C ARG A 127 -1.97 -6.27 4.83
N TRP A 128 -1.60 -7.00 3.78
CA TRP A 128 -2.25 -6.90 2.48
C TRP A 128 -3.41 -7.88 2.36
N ILE A 129 -4.51 -7.56 3.04
CA ILE A 129 -5.73 -8.39 3.09
C ILE A 129 -6.99 -7.55 2.86
N ASP A 130 -8.16 -8.19 2.88
CA ASP A 130 -9.45 -7.51 2.85
C ASP A 130 -9.87 -7.06 4.25
N TYR A 131 -10.09 -5.75 4.43
CA TYR A 131 -10.50 -5.17 5.71
C TYR A 131 -12.03 -5.10 5.88
N HIS A 132 -12.84 -5.49 4.89
CA HIS A 132 -14.31 -5.28 4.91
C HIS A 132 -15.01 -5.72 6.22
N GLY A 133 -14.57 -6.84 6.80
CA GLY A 133 -15.10 -7.41 8.05
C GLY A 133 -14.17 -7.29 9.28
N MET A 134 -13.07 -6.54 9.19
CA MET A 134 -12.11 -6.43 10.28
C MET A 134 -12.70 -5.69 11.48
N PRO A 135 -12.50 -6.18 12.73
CA PRO A 135 -12.85 -5.44 13.92
C PRO A 135 -12.15 -4.08 13.98
N GLU A 136 -12.88 -3.02 14.35
CA GLU A 136 -12.34 -1.65 14.36
C GLU A 136 -11.06 -1.51 15.20
N ALA A 137 -11.01 -2.17 16.35
CA ALA A 137 -9.84 -2.14 17.23
C ALA A 137 -8.59 -2.73 16.56
N GLU A 138 -8.76 -3.81 15.80
CA GLU A 138 -7.69 -4.46 15.05
C GLU A 138 -7.25 -3.60 13.86
N GLU A 139 -8.18 -3.02 13.13
CA GLU A 139 -7.86 -2.11 12.03
C GLU A 139 -7.10 -0.86 12.52
N ARG A 140 -7.51 -0.30 13.66
CA ARG A 140 -6.80 0.82 14.30
C ARG A 140 -5.39 0.43 14.72
N GLN A 141 -5.20 -0.78 15.23
CA GLN A 141 -3.88 -1.32 15.54
C GLN A 141 -3.03 -1.48 14.28
N HIS A 142 -3.60 -2.01 13.18
CA HIS A 142 -2.90 -2.11 11.90
C HIS A 142 -2.47 -0.74 11.36
N ILE A 143 -3.30 0.31 11.51
CA ILE A 143 -2.92 1.68 11.16
C ILE A 143 -1.68 2.11 11.96
N ALA A 144 -1.71 1.95 13.28
CA ALA A 144 -0.60 2.33 14.15
C ALA A 144 0.70 1.56 13.85
N LEU A 145 0.61 0.25 13.63
CA LEU A 145 1.77 -0.59 13.28
C LEU A 145 2.38 -0.19 11.93
N THR A 146 1.54 0.13 10.93
CA THR A 146 2.03 0.57 9.61
C THR A 146 2.80 1.88 9.70
N ILE A 147 2.25 2.85 10.45
CA ILE A 147 2.91 4.13 10.70
C ILE A 147 4.27 3.90 11.35
N ALA A 148 4.32 3.11 12.43
CA ALA A 148 5.55 2.83 13.16
C ALA A 148 6.60 2.13 12.29
N ALA A 149 6.20 1.13 11.51
CA ALA A 149 7.10 0.40 10.62
C ALA A 149 7.71 1.33 9.55
N ILE A 150 6.89 2.16 8.90
CA ILE A 150 7.37 3.11 7.88
C ILE A 150 8.30 4.15 8.51
N GLU A 151 7.92 4.75 9.64
CA GLU A 151 8.74 5.76 10.32
C GLU A 151 10.09 5.20 10.76
N GLN A 152 10.10 4.00 11.35
CA GLN A 152 11.32 3.34 11.83
C GLN A 152 12.26 2.92 10.68
N ILE A 153 11.71 2.42 9.57
CA ILE A 153 12.50 1.77 8.51
C ILE A 153 12.88 2.76 7.40
N CYS A 154 11.94 3.64 7.02
CA CYS A 154 12.11 4.60 5.92
C CYS A 154 12.61 5.96 6.43
N GLY A 155 12.59 6.21 7.74
CA GLY A 155 13.10 7.42 8.38
C GLY A 155 12.15 8.62 8.33
N GLN A 156 10.95 8.46 7.76
CA GLN A 156 9.91 9.47 7.71
C GLN A 156 8.56 8.86 8.00
N ARG A 157 7.73 9.57 8.76
CA ARG A 157 6.35 9.19 9.00
C ARG A 157 5.54 9.25 7.69
N PRO A 158 4.68 8.27 7.38
CA PRO A 158 3.81 8.35 6.21
C PRO A 158 2.76 9.46 6.39
N VAL A 159 2.61 10.30 5.37
CA VAL A 159 1.58 11.36 5.31
C VAL A 159 0.44 11.02 4.34
N GLY A 160 0.60 9.94 3.57
CA GLY A 160 -0.42 9.36 2.71
C GLY A 160 -0.87 7.99 3.18
N TRP A 161 -2.10 7.62 2.83
CA TRP A 161 -2.64 6.29 3.10
C TRP A 161 -3.51 5.76 1.97
N TYR A 162 -3.40 4.46 1.68
CA TYR A 162 -4.29 3.74 0.78
C TYR A 162 -4.41 2.29 1.23
N THR A 163 -5.58 1.79 1.67
CA THR A 163 -5.72 0.35 1.99
C THR A 163 -6.10 -0.50 0.76
N GLY A 164 -6.76 0.10 -0.24
CA GLY A 164 -7.39 -0.63 -1.34
C GLY A 164 -8.66 -1.35 -0.90
N ARG A 165 -8.54 -2.53 -0.29
CA ARG A 165 -9.68 -3.34 0.18
C ARG A 165 -10.14 -2.87 1.57
N ILE A 166 -10.84 -1.74 1.59
CA ILE A 166 -11.24 -1.01 2.81
C ILE A 166 -12.38 -1.67 3.59
N SER A 167 -12.44 -1.37 4.89
CA SER A 167 -13.63 -1.51 5.72
C SER A 167 -14.54 -0.26 5.60
N PRO A 168 -15.79 -0.32 6.10
CA PRO A 168 -16.61 0.88 6.28
C PRO A 168 -16.00 1.92 7.24
N ASN A 169 -15.03 1.53 8.07
CA ASN A 169 -14.40 2.36 9.08
C ASN A 169 -13.10 3.01 8.61
N THR A 170 -12.38 2.44 7.63
CA THR A 170 -11.01 2.82 7.26
C THR A 170 -10.81 4.33 7.16
N ARG A 171 -11.60 5.02 6.33
CA ARG A 171 -11.44 6.48 6.12
C ARG A 171 -11.75 7.31 7.37
N ARG A 172 -12.64 6.84 8.26
CA ARG A 172 -12.92 7.48 9.54
C ARG A 172 -11.73 7.31 10.48
N LEU A 173 -11.19 6.10 10.57
CA LEU A 173 -10.06 5.78 11.43
C LEU A 173 -8.83 6.59 11.06
N LEU A 174 -8.54 6.74 9.77
CA LEU A 174 -7.42 7.57 9.28
C LEU A 174 -7.60 9.05 9.64
N ARG A 175 -8.84 9.55 9.55
CA ARG A 175 -9.15 10.93 9.95
C ARG A 175 -9.05 11.12 11.47
N GLU A 176 -9.43 10.12 12.27
CA GLU A 176 -9.30 10.14 13.72
C GLU A 176 -7.83 10.04 14.16
N GLU A 177 -6.99 9.33 13.41
CA GLU A 177 -5.55 9.27 13.63
C GLU A 177 -4.92 10.67 13.45
N GLY A 178 -5.35 11.41 12.43
CA GLY A 178 -5.14 12.86 12.32
C GLY A 178 -3.80 13.31 11.76
N GLY A 179 -2.86 12.39 11.47
CA GLY A 179 -1.54 12.71 10.94
C GLY A 179 -1.39 12.59 9.42
N PHE A 180 -2.46 12.25 8.68
CA PHE A 180 -2.43 12.10 7.22
C PHE A 180 -2.86 13.37 6.48
N LEU A 181 -2.14 13.69 5.41
CA LEU A 181 -2.47 14.78 4.47
C LEU A 181 -3.46 14.32 3.39
N TYR A 182 -3.42 13.04 3.00
CA TYR A 182 -4.31 12.48 1.99
C TYR A 182 -4.64 10.99 2.22
N THR A 183 -5.83 10.57 1.79
CA THR A 183 -6.31 9.17 1.80
C THR A 183 -7.46 8.89 0.82
#